data_AF-A0A0M4QWJ6-F1
#
_entry.id   AF-A0A0M4QWJ6-F1
#
_cell.length_a   1.000
_cell.length_b   1.000
_cell.length_c   1.000
_cell.angle_alpha   90.00
_cell.angle_beta   90.00
_cell.angle_gamma   90.00
#
_symmetry.space_group_name_H-M   'P 1'
#
loop_
_entity.id
_entity.type
_entity.pdbx_description
1 polymer ?
#
loop_
_entity_poly.entity_id
_entity_poly.type
_entity_poly.pdbx_seq_one_letter_code
_entity_poly.pdbx_strand_id
1 'polypeptide(L)'
;MTELPTEPATSSEKVAGLAPRPGVPVWRVGKPDAFLADATATALAAVQEIATDQNIGKHVGVRSEGVRCVTHLFECKLPGYVGWQWFATLTRLSRSKDATVNEVGMLPTNDSVLAPPWVPWAERVRPEDAAAVEPVEAESDVVEPVEAESDD
;
A
#
# COMPACT_ATOMS: atom_id res chain seq x y z
N MET A 1 -23.23 -61.31 -12.21
CA MET A 1 -23.34 -60.94 -10.79
C MET A 1 -21.93 -60.96 -10.22
N THR A 2 -21.18 -59.87 -10.43
CA THR A 2 -19.91 -59.63 -9.75
C THR A 2 -19.83 -58.12 -9.57
N GLU A 3 -20.00 -57.70 -8.32
CA GLU A 3 -20.09 -56.31 -7.91
C GLU A 3 -18.72 -55.64 -8.00
N LEU A 4 -18.68 -54.40 -8.49
CA LEU A 4 -17.51 -53.52 -8.37
C LEU A 4 -17.55 -52.90 -6.97
N PRO A 5 -16.52 -53.08 -6.12
CA PRO A 5 -16.43 -52.31 -4.89
C PRO A 5 -16.17 -50.84 -5.21
N THR A 6 -17.09 -49.98 -4.81
CA THR A 6 -16.86 -48.55 -4.64
C THR A 6 -16.15 -48.34 -3.30
N GLU A 7 -14.97 -47.73 -3.31
CA GLU A 7 -14.35 -47.16 -2.12
C GLU A 7 -14.48 -45.62 -2.17
N PRO A 8 -14.82 -44.97 -1.05
CA PRO A 8 -15.08 -43.53 -1.04
C PRO A 8 -13.77 -42.75 -1.09
N ALA A 9 -13.73 -41.73 -1.97
CA ALA A 9 -12.74 -40.68 -1.90
C ALA A 9 -13.00 -39.83 -0.64
N THR A 10 -12.13 -39.93 0.36
CA THR A 10 -11.87 -38.79 1.25
C THR A 10 -10.54 -38.96 1.94
N SER A 11 -9.58 -38.11 1.59
CA SER A 11 -8.63 -37.63 2.58
C SER A 11 -8.27 -36.19 2.26
N SER A 12 -8.82 -35.29 3.06
CA SER A 12 -8.48 -33.86 3.09
C SER A 12 -7.04 -33.76 3.58
N GLU A 13 -6.09 -33.60 2.66
CA GLU A 13 -4.70 -33.37 3.02
C GLU A 13 -4.57 -31.97 3.62
N LYS A 14 -4.34 -31.94 4.93
CA LYS A 14 -4.11 -30.73 5.71
C LYS A 14 -2.80 -30.11 5.22
N VAL A 15 -2.88 -29.03 4.46
CA VAL A 15 -1.70 -28.28 3.99
C VAL A 15 -0.89 -27.86 5.22
N ALA A 16 0.23 -28.54 5.44
CA ALA A 16 1.17 -28.21 6.49
C ALA A 16 1.70 -26.78 6.22
N GLY A 17 1.62 -25.92 7.22
CA GLY A 17 1.98 -24.51 7.11
C GLY A 17 3.40 -24.35 6.60
N LEU A 18 3.54 -23.76 5.41
CA LEU A 18 4.83 -23.42 4.82
C LEU A 18 5.59 -22.49 5.78
N ALA A 19 6.86 -22.77 6.07
CA ALA A 19 7.68 -21.90 6.88
C ALA A 19 7.64 -20.46 6.33
N PRO A 20 7.54 -19.44 7.20
CA PRO A 20 7.45 -18.06 6.74
C PRO A 20 8.66 -17.69 5.89
N ARG A 21 8.40 -17.15 4.70
CA ARG A 21 9.46 -16.70 3.78
C ARG A 21 10.24 -15.56 4.44
N PRO A 22 11.58 -15.59 4.42
CA PRO A 22 12.38 -14.47 4.90
C PRO A 22 11.95 -13.16 4.21
N GLY A 23 11.73 -12.10 4.98
CA GLY A 23 11.34 -10.79 4.46
C GLY A 23 9.85 -10.59 4.17
N VAL A 24 8.99 -11.61 4.36
CA VAL A 24 7.54 -11.41 4.32
C VAL A 24 7.05 -11.09 5.73
N PRO A 25 6.43 -9.93 5.99
CA PRO A 25 5.88 -9.62 7.30
C PRO A 25 4.83 -10.67 7.66
N VAL A 26 5.10 -11.42 8.72
CA VAL A 26 4.12 -12.34 9.30
C VAL A 26 3.16 -11.49 10.10
N TRP A 27 1.96 -11.26 9.56
CA TRP A 27 0.87 -10.73 10.35
C TRP A 27 0.75 -11.57 11.63
N ARG A 28 0.86 -10.93 12.80
CA ARG A 28 0.61 -11.59 14.08
C ARG A 28 -0.89 -11.78 14.19
N VAL A 29 -1.40 -12.87 13.61
CA VAL A 29 -2.82 -13.22 13.64
C VAL A 29 -3.16 -13.65 15.07
N GLY A 30 -3.66 -12.71 15.86
CA GLY A 30 -4.21 -12.93 17.20
C GLY A 30 -5.58 -12.26 17.32
N LYS A 31 -6.24 -12.45 18.46
CA LYS A 31 -7.49 -11.75 18.76
C LYS A 31 -7.20 -10.23 18.81
N PRO A 32 -7.87 -9.39 18.00
CA PRO A 32 -7.73 -7.94 18.07
C PRO A 32 -8.07 -7.41 19.46
N ASP A 33 -7.42 -6.32 19.86
CA ASP A 33 -7.82 -5.56 21.05
C ASP A 33 -9.26 -5.07 20.84
N ALA A 34 -10.18 -5.44 21.73
CA ALA A 34 -11.61 -5.20 21.53
C ALA A 34 -11.95 -3.71 21.48
N PHE A 35 -11.30 -2.89 22.31
CA PHE A 35 -11.52 -1.45 22.31
C PHE A 35 -11.09 -0.82 20.97
N LEU A 36 -9.92 -1.21 20.47
CA LEU A 36 -9.47 -0.75 19.16
C LEU A 36 -10.35 -1.29 18.04
N ALA A 37 -10.77 -2.56 18.11
CA ALA A 37 -11.64 -3.16 17.11
C ALA A 37 -13.00 -2.46 16.98
N ASP A 38 -13.52 -1.92 18.08
CA ASP A 38 -14.76 -1.14 18.10
C ASP A 38 -14.57 0.31 17.61
N ALA A 39 -13.32 0.81 17.53
CA ALA A 39 -12.99 2.18 17.14
C ALA A 39 -13.07 2.44 15.62
N THR A 40 -14.04 1.83 14.95
CA THR A 40 -14.25 1.95 13.48
C THR A 40 -14.53 3.38 13.04
N ALA A 41 -15.21 4.19 13.86
CA ALA A 41 -15.46 5.60 13.55
C ALA A 41 -14.16 6.42 13.53
N THR A 42 -13.25 6.21 14.49
CA THR A 42 -11.93 6.85 14.51
C THR A 42 -11.10 6.42 13.31
N ALA A 43 -11.12 5.13 12.97
CA ALA A 43 -10.43 4.62 11.78
C ALA A 43 -10.98 5.23 10.49
N LEU A 44 -12.30 5.33 10.34
CA LEU A 44 -12.94 5.93 9.17
C LEU A 44 -12.58 7.40 9.04
N ALA A 45 -12.65 8.16 10.14
CA ALA A 45 -12.27 9.57 10.17
C ALA A 45 -10.82 9.77 9.72
N ALA A 46 -9.90 8.89 10.15
CA ALA A 46 -8.50 8.94 9.73
C ALA A 46 -8.33 8.70 8.22
N VAL A 47 -9.06 7.75 7.63
CA VAL A 47 -9.04 7.53 6.16
C VAL A 47 -9.61 8.74 5.41
N GLN A 48 -10.63 9.39 5.95
CA GLN A 48 -11.25 10.58 5.36
C GLN A 48 -10.31 11.80 5.30
N GLU A 49 -9.21 11.81 6.05
CA GLU A 49 -8.20 12.87 5.95
C GLU A 49 -7.44 12.84 4.61
N ILE A 50 -7.35 11.68 3.97
CA ILE A 50 -6.58 11.49 2.71
C ILE A 50 -7.44 11.06 1.51
N ALA A 51 -8.70 10.70 1.75
CA ALA A 51 -9.62 10.21 0.73
C ALA A 51 -11.00 10.84 0.87
N THR A 52 -11.68 11.04 -0.25
CA THR A 52 -13.07 11.52 -0.25
C THR A 52 -14.04 10.40 0.12
N ASP A 53 -15.16 10.75 0.77
CA ASP A 53 -16.18 9.78 1.20
C ASP A 53 -16.70 8.86 0.09
N GLN A 54 -16.77 9.38 -1.14
CA GLN A 54 -17.22 8.61 -2.31
C GLN A 54 -16.25 7.48 -2.67
N ASN A 55 -14.95 7.64 -2.35
CA ASN A 55 -13.90 6.68 -2.64
C ASN A 55 -13.72 5.63 -1.52
N ILE A 56 -14.42 5.78 -0.40
CA ILE A 56 -14.35 4.86 0.75
C ILE A 56 -15.63 4.02 0.76
N GLY A 57 -15.45 2.70 0.80
CA GLY A 57 -16.55 1.73 0.86
C GLY A 57 -16.84 1.27 2.29
N LYS A 58 -17.50 0.11 2.39
CA LYS A 58 -17.85 -0.48 3.69
C LYS A 58 -16.59 -0.85 4.48
N HIS A 59 -16.71 -0.91 5.80
CA HIS A 59 -15.73 -1.57 6.65
C HIS A 59 -15.70 -3.07 6.31
N VAL A 60 -14.53 -3.58 5.95
CA VAL A 60 -14.32 -4.95 5.46
C VAL A 60 -13.84 -5.87 6.58
N GLY A 61 -13.07 -5.33 7.52
CA GLY A 61 -12.60 -6.11 8.64
C GLY A 61 -11.59 -5.39 9.51
N VAL A 62 -11.16 -6.12 10.52
CA VAL A 62 -10.21 -5.65 11.53
C VAL A 62 -9.17 -6.73 11.79
N ARG A 63 -7.89 -6.34 11.85
CA ARG A 63 -6.77 -7.26 12.05
C ARG A 63 -5.91 -6.82 13.22
N SER A 64 -5.42 -7.78 14.00
CA SER A 64 -4.42 -7.49 15.03
C SER A 64 -3.04 -7.35 14.38
N GLU A 65 -2.33 -6.27 14.73
CA GLU A 65 -0.91 -6.07 14.37
C GLU A 65 0.02 -6.38 15.54
N GLY A 66 -0.55 -6.61 16.74
CA GLY A 66 0.19 -6.89 17.95
C GLY A 66 -0.51 -6.35 19.19
N VAL A 67 0.28 -6.09 20.23
CA VAL A 67 -0.24 -5.62 21.51
C VAL A 67 -0.74 -4.18 21.38
N ARG A 68 -2.04 -3.98 21.61
CA ARG A 68 -2.70 -2.66 21.51
C ARG A 68 -2.45 -1.97 20.16
N CYS A 69 -2.42 -2.75 19.08
CA CYS A 69 -2.27 -2.28 17.71
C CYS A 69 -3.20 -3.09 16.79
N VAL A 70 -4.02 -2.40 16.01
CA VAL A 70 -5.08 -2.99 15.19
C VAL A 70 -5.22 -2.20 13.89
N THR A 71 -5.38 -2.89 12.77
CA THR A 71 -5.63 -2.30 11.45
C THR A 71 -7.08 -2.49 11.06
N HIS A 72 -7.79 -1.39 10.78
CA HIS A 72 -9.11 -1.41 10.16
C HIS A 72 -8.97 -1.35 8.64
N LEU A 73 -9.78 -2.13 7.93
CA LEU A 73 -9.78 -2.20 6.48
C LEU A 73 -11.13 -1.72 5.95
N PHE A 74 -11.11 -0.89 4.92
CA PHE A 74 -12.29 -0.43 4.20
C PHE A 74 -12.13 -0.71 2.71
N GLU A 75 -13.24 -0.98 2.04
CA GLU A 75 -13.24 -1.18 0.59
C GLU A 75 -12.77 0.09 -0.13
N CYS A 76 -11.90 -0.03 -1.13
CA CYS A 76 -11.54 1.09 -1.99
C CYS A 76 -12.47 1.18 -3.20
N LYS A 77 -13.04 2.37 -3.42
CA LYS A 77 -13.88 2.69 -4.59
C LYS A 77 -13.21 3.63 -5.58
N LEU A 78 -11.93 3.94 -5.37
CA LEU A 78 -11.18 4.84 -6.25
C LEU A 78 -10.96 4.17 -7.62
N PRO A 79 -11.31 4.82 -8.74
CA PRO A 79 -11.04 4.29 -10.08
C PRO A 79 -9.55 4.00 -10.28
N GLY A 80 -9.23 2.86 -10.88
CA GLY A 80 -7.85 2.39 -11.07
C GLY A 80 -7.26 1.61 -9.89
N TYR A 81 -7.93 1.60 -8.73
CA TYR A 81 -7.53 0.82 -7.55
C TYR A 81 -8.56 -0.27 -7.22
N VAL A 82 -9.20 -0.83 -8.25
CA VAL A 82 -10.16 -1.93 -8.08
C VAL A 82 -9.48 -3.10 -7.35
N GLY A 83 -10.16 -3.61 -6.33
CA GLY A 83 -9.66 -4.69 -5.47
C GLY A 83 -8.70 -4.24 -4.36
N TRP A 84 -8.28 -2.98 -4.32
CA TRP A 84 -7.51 -2.46 -3.18
C TRP A 84 -8.41 -2.15 -1.97
N GLN A 85 -7.78 -1.99 -0.82
CA GLN A 85 -8.44 -1.60 0.43
C GLN A 85 -7.76 -0.39 1.03
N TRP A 86 -8.54 0.54 1.56
CA TRP A 86 -8.04 1.55 2.49
C TRP A 86 -7.75 0.90 3.84
N PHE A 87 -6.77 1.42 4.56
CA PHE A 87 -6.50 1.01 5.92
C PHE A 87 -6.23 2.19 6.83
N ALA A 88 -6.55 2.00 8.12
CA ALA A 88 -6.07 2.84 9.21
C ALA A 88 -5.60 1.94 10.35
N THR A 89 -4.33 2.10 10.74
CA THR A 89 -3.75 1.40 11.88
C THR A 89 -3.94 2.25 13.12
N LEU A 90 -4.65 1.71 14.10
CA LEU A 90 -4.89 2.34 15.39
C LEU A 90 -4.06 1.67 16.47
N THR A 91 -3.60 2.49 17.41
CA THR A 91 -2.91 2.05 18.62
C THR A 91 -3.54 2.67 19.86
N ARG A 92 -3.27 2.08 21.02
CA ARG A 92 -3.65 2.67 22.30
C ARG A 92 -2.48 2.71 23.26
N LEU A 93 -2.14 3.91 23.72
CA LEU A 93 -1.11 4.13 24.73
C LEU A 93 -1.52 3.48 26.08
N SER A 94 -0.52 3.08 26.86
CA SER A 94 -0.77 2.49 28.18
C SER A 94 -1.56 3.46 29.07
N ARG A 95 -2.62 2.96 29.72
CA ARG A 95 -3.57 3.73 30.55
C ARG A 95 -4.41 4.78 29.81
N SER A 96 -4.22 4.97 28.50
CA SER A 96 -5.10 5.80 27.69
C SER A 96 -6.48 5.16 27.54
N LYS A 97 -7.50 6.01 27.48
CA LYS A 97 -8.88 5.68 27.11
C LYS A 97 -9.20 6.01 25.66
N ASP A 98 -8.23 6.57 24.95
CA ASP A 98 -8.38 7.05 23.57
C ASP A 98 -7.57 6.18 22.61
N ALA A 99 -8.11 5.97 21.41
CA ALA A 99 -7.38 5.38 20.29
C ALA A 99 -6.60 6.47 19.55
N THR A 100 -5.38 6.16 19.12
CA THR A 100 -4.52 7.04 18.34
C THR A 100 -4.23 6.44 16.97
N VAL A 101 -4.23 7.25 15.92
CA VAL A 101 -3.89 6.82 14.56
C VAL A 101 -2.37 6.73 14.44
N ASN A 102 -1.87 5.61 13.95
CA ASN A 102 -0.45 5.40 13.67
C ASN A 102 -0.12 5.69 12.20
N GLU A 103 -0.95 5.18 11.29
CA GLU A 103 -0.78 5.31 9.84
C GLU A 103 -2.11 5.07 9.13
N VAL A 104 -2.19 5.57 7.90
CA VAL A 104 -3.34 5.46 7.00
C VAL A 104 -2.82 5.30 5.58
N GLY A 105 -3.48 4.50 4.76
CA GLY A 105 -3.10 4.35 3.36
C GLY A 105 -3.94 3.32 2.62
N MET A 106 -3.33 2.68 1.63
CA MET A 106 -3.95 1.62 0.85
C MET A 106 -3.08 0.35 0.82
N LEU A 107 -3.74 -0.80 0.80
CA LEU A 107 -3.11 -2.09 0.64
C LEU A 107 -3.70 -2.84 -0.56
N PRO A 108 -2.86 -3.50 -1.37
CA PRO A 108 -3.36 -4.41 -2.38
C PRO A 108 -3.93 -5.68 -1.73
N THR A 109 -4.89 -6.29 -2.41
CA THR A 109 -5.43 -7.61 -2.08
C THR A 109 -5.18 -8.59 -3.23
N ASN A 110 -5.62 -9.83 -3.11
CA ASN A 110 -5.55 -10.81 -4.20
C ASN A 110 -6.41 -10.42 -5.41
N ASP A 111 -7.41 -9.56 -5.19
CA ASP A 111 -8.32 -9.08 -6.24
C ASP A 111 -7.86 -7.75 -6.84
N SER A 112 -6.72 -7.21 -6.37
CA SER A 112 -6.18 -5.95 -6.85
C SER A 112 -5.76 -6.03 -8.32
N VAL A 113 -6.16 -5.02 -9.09
CA VAL A 113 -5.67 -4.85 -10.46
C VAL A 113 -4.14 -4.78 -10.48
N LEU A 114 -3.53 -5.56 -11.37
CA LEU A 114 -2.09 -5.58 -11.58
C LEU A 114 -1.69 -4.52 -12.60
N ALA A 115 -0.49 -3.96 -12.40
CA ALA A 115 0.12 -3.09 -13.39
C ALA A 115 0.35 -3.86 -14.71
N PRO A 116 0.23 -3.19 -15.87
CA PRO A 116 0.65 -3.78 -17.13
C PRO A 116 2.16 -4.09 -17.10
N PRO A 117 2.64 -4.96 -18.01
CA PRO A 117 4.07 -5.21 -18.16
C PRO A 117 4.86 -3.90 -18.34
N TRP A 118 6.02 -3.83 -17.71
CA TRP A 118 6.91 -2.68 -17.85
C TRP A 118 7.41 -2.58 -19.29
N VAL A 119 7.30 -1.38 -19.88
CA VAL A 119 7.83 -1.05 -21.20
C VAL A 119 9.15 -0.28 -21.04
N PRO A 120 10.24 -0.61 -21.73
CA PRO A 120 11.48 0.16 -21.71
C PRO A 120 11.28 1.64 -22.02
N TRP A 121 12.04 2.52 -21.36
CA TRP A 121 11.90 3.97 -21.56
C TRP A 121 12.08 4.36 -23.04
N ALA A 122 13.05 3.75 -23.75
CA ALA A 122 13.31 4.01 -25.17
C ALA A 122 12.08 3.73 -26.06
N GLU A 123 11.22 2.79 -25.65
CA GLU A 123 9.97 2.43 -26.34
C GLU A 123 8.79 3.31 -25.93
N ARG A 124 8.94 4.15 -24.88
CA ARG A 124 7.92 5.12 -24.45
C ARG A 124 8.07 6.47 -25.11
N VAL A 125 9.25 6.78 -25.67
CA VAL A 125 9.54 8.05 -26.32
C VAL A 125 8.63 8.21 -27.52
N ARG A 126 7.80 9.24 -27.52
CA ARG A 126 6.97 9.58 -28.66
C ARG A 126 7.72 10.51 -29.61
N PRO A 127 7.35 10.56 -30.90
CA PRO A 127 7.99 11.47 -31.85
C PRO A 127 8.00 12.94 -31.40
N GLU A 128 6.95 13.38 -30.69
CA GLU A 128 6.87 14.73 -30.12
C GLU A 128 7.85 15.01 -28.99
N ASP A 129 8.29 14.00 -28.23
CA ASP A 129 9.23 14.15 -27.12
C ASP A 129 10.65 14.48 -27.62
N ALA A 130 10.97 14.06 -28.85
CA ALA A 130 12.26 14.37 -29.48
C ALA A 130 12.37 15.84 -29.93
N ALA A 131 11.26 16.52 -30.18
CA ALA A 131 11.23 17.92 -30.62
C ALA A 131 11.43 18.94 -29.48
N ALA A 132 11.29 18.51 -28.22
CA ALA A 132 11.45 19.38 -27.05
C ALA A 132 12.91 19.56 -26.62
N VAL A 133 13.85 18.87 -27.27
CA VAL A 133 15.28 18.93 -26.96
C VAL A 133 15.99 19.80 -28.02
N GLU A 134 15.59 21.06 -28.13
CA GLU A 134 16.44 22.05 -28.79
C GLU A 134 17.70 22.24 -27.93
N PRO A 135 18.92 22.17 -28.48
CA PRO A 135 20.13 22.41 -27.72
C PRO A 135 20.10 23.86 -27.24
N VAL A 136 19.94 24.05 -25.92
CA VAL A 136 20.35 25.31 -25.29
C VAL A 136 21.85 25.45 -25.55
N GLU A 137 22.23 26.38 -26.41
CA GLU A 137 23.63 26.76 -26.57
C GLU A 137 24.13 27.12 -25.18
N ALA A 138 25.14 26.37 -24.69
CA ALA A 138 25.79 26.69 -23.45
C ALA A 138 26.44 28.06 -23.64
N GLU A 139 25.81 29.10 -23.11
CA GLU A 139 26.35 30.45 -23.12
C GLU A 139 27.71 30.38 -22.42
N SER A 140 28.77 30.53 -23.21
CA SER A 140 30.13 30.53 -22.71
C SER A 140 30.30 31.78 -21.87
N ASP A 141 30.22 31.61 -20.55
CA ASP A 141 30.52 32.66 -19.57
C ASP A 141 32.04 32.92 -19.60
N VAL A 142 32.49 33.66 -20.61
CA VAL A 142 33.84 34.20 -20.66
C VAL A 142 33.87 35.38 -19.71
N VAL A 143 34.24 35.12 -18.46
CA VAL A 143 34.56 36.16 -17.49
C VAL A 143 35.88 36.79 -17.91
N GLU A 144 35.84 38.02 -18.45
CA GLU A 144 37.06 38.79 -18.68
C GLU A 144 37.72 39.12 -17.33
N PRO A 145 39.04 38.94 -17.18
CA PRO A 145 39.73 39.28 -15.95
C PRO A 145 39.75 40.80 -15.79
N VAL A 146 39.12 41.31 -14.74
CA VAL A 146 39.24 42.72 -14.38
C VAL A 146 40.67 42.96 -13.90
N GLU A 147 41.41 43.83 -14.58
CA GLU A 147 42.71 44.28 -14.10
C GLU A 147 42.51 45.02 -12.77
N ALA A 148 43.16 44.55 -11.72
CA ALA A 148 43.20 45.26 -10.45
C ALA A 148 44.08 46.50 -10.63
N GLU A 149 43.47 47.68 -10.66
CA GLU A 149 44.17 48.94 -10.41
C GLU A 149 44.86 48.83 -9.04
N SER A 150 46.19 48.74 -9.06
CA SER A 150 47.05 48.86 -7.90
C SER A 150 47.17 50.33 -7.53
N ASP A 151 46.53 50.72 -6.43
CA ASP A 151 46.71 52.01 -5.75
C ASP A 151 47.99 51.94 -4.88
N ASP A 152 48.80 53.00 -4.95
CA ASP A 152 50.16 53.20 -4.40
C ASP A 152 50.24 53.22 -2.87
#